data_AF-A0ABD5SSJ4-F1
#
_entry.id   AF-A0ABD5SSJ4-F1
#
_cell.length_a   1.000
_cell.length_b   1.000
_cell.length_c   1.000
_cell.angle_alpha   90.00
_cell.angle_beta   90.00
_cell.angle_gamma   90.00
#
_symmetry.space_group_name_H-M   'P 1'
#
loop_
_entity.id
_entity.type
_entity.pdbx_description
1 polymer ?
#
loop_
_entity_poly.entity_id
_entity_poly.type
_entity_poly.pdbx_seq_one_letter_code
_entity_poly.pdbx_strand_id
1 'polypeptide(L)'
;MSEDIRYETADGIATITIDRPEVLNAFRRGTILDLNKALREAAADDGVYVVVLTGAEGGFCAGADVTEMPDWSEQSEEEYAG
;
A
#
# COMPACT_ATOMS: atom_id res chain seq x y z
N MET A 1 -4.28 0.44 -15.14
CA MET A 1 -4.73 0.46 -13.74
C MET A 1 -3.85 -0.54 -13.02
N SER A 2 -3.25 -0.17 -11.89
CA SER A 2 -2.39 -1.08 -11.13
C SER A 2 -3.28 -2.04 -10.33
N GLU A 3 -2.81 -3.27 -10.10
CA GLU A 3 -3.53 -4.36 -9.43
C GLU A 3 -2.82 -4.70 -8.11
N ASP A 4 -2.26 -3.71 -7.42
CA ASP A 4 -1.37 -3.93 -6.27
C ASP A 4 -2.15 -4.25 -4.97
N ILE A 5 -3.48 -4.17 -5.01
CA ILE A 5 -4.38 -4.38 -3.87
C ILE A 5 -5.51 -5.33 -4.27
N ARG A 6 -5.72 -6.37 -3.46
CA ARG A 6 -6.94 -7.20 -3.49
C ARG A 6 -7.92 -6.74 -2.42
N TYR A 7 -9.21 -6.73 -2.76
CA TYR A 7 -10.31 -6.33 -1.88
C TYR A 7 -11.38 -7.42 -1.87
N GLU A 8 -11.71 -7.92 -0.68
CA GLU A 8 -12.70 -8.97 -0.48
C GLU A 8 -13.58 -8.63 0.73
N THR A 9 -14.89 -8.90 0.66
CA THR A 9 -15.82 -8.67 1.77
C THR A 9 -16.56 -9.95 2.14
N ALA A 10 -16.56 -10.32 3.42
CA ALA A 10 -17.33 -11.44 3.94
C ALA A 10 -17.72 -11.18 5.40
N ASP A 11 -18.95 -11.52 5.79
CA ASP A 11 -19.46 -11.46 7.18
C ASP A 11 -19.21 -10.11 7.88
N GLY A 12 -19.30 -9.01 7.11
CA GLY A 12 -19.06 -7.65 7.59
C GLY A 12 -17.60 -7.29 7.83
N ILE A 13 -16.66 -8.06 7.27
CA ILE A 13 -15.23 -7.81 7.29
C ILE A 13 -14.77 -7.52 5.87
N ALA A 14 -14.16 -6.34 5.65
CA ALA A 14 -13.43 -6.03 4.44
C ALA A 14 -11.95 -6.41 4.61
N THR A 15 -11.47 -7.39 3.85
CA THR A 15 -10.06 -7.79 3.82
C THR A 15 -9.37 -7.10 2.64
N ILE A 16 -8.39 -6.26 2.96
CA ILE A 16 -7.55 -5.54 2.01
C ILE A 16 -6.16 -6.17 2.04
N THR A 17 -5.70 -6.72 0.92
CA THR A 17 -4.40 -7.38 0.81
C THR A 17 -3.49 -6.59 -0.12
N ILE A 18 -2.31 -6.19 0.36
CA ILE A 18 -1.22 -5.69 -0.50
C ILE A 18 -0.64 -6.89 -1.24
N ASP A 19 -0.73 -6.90 -2.56
CA ASP A 19 -0.41 -8.05 -3.41
C ASP A 19 0.72 -7.73 -4.39
N ARG A 20 1.90 -7.50 -3.82
CA ARG A 20 3.16 -7.33 -4.57
C ARG A 20 4.28 -8.19 -3.97
N PRO A 21 4.08 -9.52 -3.87
CA PRO A 21 5.02 -10.40 -3.17
C PRO A 21 6.44 -10.35 -3.77
N GLU A 22 6.57 -10.05 -5.07
CA GLU A 22 7.84 -9.93 -5.79
C GLU A 22 8.74 -8.80 -5.29
N VAL A 23 8.18 -7.80 -4.60
CA VAL A 23 8.92 -6.72 -3.94
C VAL A 23 8.56 -6.61 -2.45
N LEU A 24 8.24 -7.75 -1.81
CA LEU A 24 7.91 -7.81 -0.38
C LEU A 24 6.78 -6.84 0.02
N ASN A 25 5.79 -6.70 -0.86
CA ASN A 25 4.63 -5.83 -0.67
C ASN A 25 5.00 -4.34 -0.47
N ALA A 26 6.15 -3.89 -0.97
CA ALA A 26 6.59 -2.50 -0.82
C ALA A 26 5.60 -1.50 -1.45
N PHE A 27 5.46 -0.33 -0.84
CA PHE A 27 4.59 0.75 -1.30
C PHE A 27 5.24 1.57 -2.41
N ARG A 28 4.49 1.72 -3.50
CA ARG A 28 4.68 2.77 -4.49
C ARG A 28 3.44 3.64 -4.61
N ARG A 29 3.49 4.67 -5.45
CA ARG A 29 2.35 5.56 -5.68
C ARG A 29 1.08 4.80 -6.09
N GLY A 30 1.20 3.80 -6.97
CA GLY A 30 0.09 2.95 -7.39
C GLY A 30 -0.59 2.25 -6.22
N THR A 31 0.20 1.53 -5.41
CA THR A 31 -0.28 0.82 -4.21
C THR A 31 -1.05 1.73 -3.25
N ILE A 32 -0.55 2.95 -3.00
CA ILE A 32 -1.22 3.91 -2.11
C ILE A 32 -2.55 4.41 -2.72
N LEU A 33 -2.61 4.62 -4.02
CA LEU A 33 -3.85 5.03 -4.69
C LEU A 33 -4.92 3.93 -4.62
N ASP A 34 -4.52 2.67 -4.86
CA ASP A 34 -5.42 1.53 -4.80
C ASP A 34 -5.88 1.25 -3.36
N LEU A 35 -4.99 1.38 -2.38
CA LEU A 35 -5.33 1.23 -0.96
C LEU A 35 -6.34 2.30 -0.54
N ASN A 36 -6.14 3.55 -0.95
CA ASN A 36 -7.11 4.62 -0.69
C ASN A 36 -8.46 4.36 -1.34
N LYS A 37 -8.49 3.73 -2.52
CA LYS A 37 -9.74 3.34 -3.18
C LYS A 37 -10.45 2.25 -2.38
N ALA A 38 -9.75 1.18 -2.01
CA ALA A 38 -10.30 0.07 -1.22
C ALA A 38 -10.83 0.52 0.15
N LEU A 39 -10.09 1.42 0.83
CA LEU A 39 -10.54 1.99 2.10
C LEU A 39 -11.80 2.85 1.95
N ARG A 40 -11.92 3.65 0.88
CA ARG A 40 -13.14 4.42 0.61
C ARG A 40 -14.33 3.53 0.26
N GLU A 41 -14.09 2.44 -0.44
CA GLU A 41 -15.12 1.43 -0.74
C GLU A 41 -15.64 0.79 0.55
N ALA A 42 -14.75 0.34 1.43
CA ALA A 42 -15.12 -0.18 2.75
C ALA A 42 -15.86 0.85 3.62
N ALA A 43 -15.43 2.11 3.62
CA ALA A 43 -16.08 3.16 4.42
C ALA A 43 -17.48 3.55 3.92
N ALA A 44 -17.78 3.27 2.65
CA ALA A 44 -19.08 3.57 2.05
C ALA A 44 -20.07 2.39 2.14
N ASP A 45 -19.61 1.21 2.59
CA ASP A 45 -20.43 0.02 2.73
C ASP A 45 -20.95 -0.11 4.17
N ASP A 46 -22.24 0.16 4.37
CA ASP A 46 -22.92 0.03 5.68
C ASP A 46 -22.89 -1.42 6.23
N GLY A 47 -22.60 -2.41 5.38
CA GLY A 47 -22.43 -3.80 5.76
C GLY A 47 -21.05 -4.12 6.33
N VAL A 48 -20.05 -3.25 6.17
CA VAL A 48 -18.68 -3.45 6.67
C VAL A 48 -18.52 -2.82 8.05
N TYR A 49 -18.12 -3.65 9.02
CA TYR A 49 -17.88 -3.24 10.41
C TYR A 49 -16.39 -3.21 10.77
N VAL A 50 -15.58 -4.00 10.07
CA VAL A 50 -14.15 -4.17 10.36
C VAL A 50 -13.36 -4.19 9.05
N VAL A 51 -12.21 -3.51 9.05
CA VAL A 51 -11.22 -3.63 7.98
C VAL A 51 -10.02 -4.42 8.50
N VAL A 52 -9.64 -5.47 7.76
CA VAL A 52 -8.38 -6.19 7.95
C VAL A 52 -7.44 -5.79 6.83
N LEU A 53 -6.32 -5.18 7.18
CA LEU A 53 -5.26 -4.84 6.24
C LEU A 53 -4.09 -5.80 6.44
N THR A 54 -3.72 -6.53 5.38
CA THR A 54 -2.64 -7.53 5.40
C THR A 54 -1.79 -7.46 4.13
N GLY A 55 -0.66 -8.15 4.12
CA GLY A 55 0.11 -8.42 2.91
C GLY A 55 -0.15 -9.83 2.39
N ALA A 56 0.08 -10.02 1.10
CA ALA A 56 0.19 -11.33 0.48
C ALA A 56 1.45 -12.05 0.97
N GLU A 57 1.74 -13.22 0.40
CA GLU A 57 2.90 -14.05 0.73
C GLU A 57 4.18 -13.24 1.08
N GLY A 58 4.93 -13.73 2.09
CA GLY A 58 6.23 -13.18 2.47
C GLY A 58 6.21 -12.14 3.59
N GLY A 59 5.08 -11.46 3.83
CA GLY A 59 4.93 -10.56 4.97
C GLY A 59 3.95 -9.42 4.74
N PHE A 60 3.86 -8.48 5.68
CA PHE A 60 2.95 -7.35 5.58
C PHE A 60 3.36 -6.37 4.45
N CYS A 61 4.45 -5.64 4.66
CA CYS A 61 4.99 -4.65 3.72
C CYS A 61 6.42 -4.29 4.13
N ALA A 62 7.34 -4.23 3.18
CA ALA A 62 8.74 -3.82 3.41
C ALA A 62 8.95 -2.31 3.59
N GLY A 63 7.90 -1.48 3.46
CA GLY A 63 7.98 -0.03 3.52
C GLY A 63 7.94 0.60 2.12
N ALA A 64 8.72 1.66 1.88
CA ALA A 64 8.76 2.31 0.57
C ALA A 64 9.49 1.45 -0.47
N ASP A 65 8.98 1.45 -1.70
CA ASP A 65 9.62 0.79 -2.83
C ASP A 65 10.85 1.59 -3.27
N VAL A 66 12.03 1.09 -2.88
CA VAL A 66 13.32 1.72 -3.18
C VAL A 66 13.61 1.81 -4.68
N THR A 67 12.94 1.02 -5.52
CA THR A 67 13.10 1.07 -6.98
C THR A 67 12.36 2.24 -7.61
N GLU A 68 11.39 2.83 -6.89
CA GLU A 68 10.64 4.03 -7.30
C GLU A 68 11.05 5.28 -6.51
N MET A 69 12.03 5.18 -5.61
CA MET A 69 12.59 6.35 -4.94
C MET A 69 13.43 7.15 -5.95
N PRO A 70 13.29 8.49 -6.01
CA PRO A 70 14.17 9.32 -6.82
C PRO A 70 15.62 9.15 -6.34
N ASP A 71 16.57 9.30 -7.26
CA ASP A 71 17.98 9.33 -6.90
C ASP A 71 18.26 10.59 -6.05
N TRP A 72 18.53 10.40 -4.76
CA TRP A 72 18.80 11.47 -3.81
C TRP A 72 20.28 11.91 -3.81
N SER A 73 21.10 11.39 -4.73
CA SER A 73 22.54 11.70 -4.78
C SER A 73 22.85 13.20 -4.89
N GLU A 74 21.93 14.02 -5.39
CA GLU A 74 22.14 15.46 -5.61
C GLU A 74 21.66 16.37 -4.44
N GLN A 75 20.93 15.84 -3.44
CA GLN A 75 20.31 16.69 -2.38
C GLN A 75 21.06 16.73 -1.04
N SER A 76 22.16 16.00 -0.90
CA SER A 76 22.87 15.90 0.39
C SER A 76 23.87 17.03 0.68
N GLU A 77 24.24 17.85 -0.32
CA GLU A 77 25.27 18.89 -0.15
C GLU A 77 24.74 20.24 0.35
N GLU A 78 23.50 20.63 0.03
CA GLU A 78 22.95 21.94 0.44
C GLU A 78 22.38 21.95 1.87
N GLU A 79 21.86 20.82 2.37
CA GLU A 79 21.14 20.77 3.66
C GLU A 79 22.08 20.74 4.89
N TYR A 80 23.36 20.40 4.71
CA TYR A 80 24.38 20.32 5.77
C TYR A 80 25.48 21.39 5.67
N ALA A 81 25.36 22.36 4.76
CA ALA A 81 26.30 23.46 4.57
C ALA A 81 26.04 24.69 5.49
N GLY A 82 25.24 24.50 6.55
CA GLY A 82 24.90 25.52 7.55
C GLY A 82 25.80 25.51 8.78
#